data_AF-A0A7C5DHW0-F1
#
_entry.id   AF-A0A7C5DHW0-F1
#
_cell.length_a   1.000
_cell.length_b   1.000
_cell.length_c   1.000
_cell.angle_alpha   90.00
_cell.angle_beta   90.00
_cell.angle_gamma   90.00
#
_symmetry.space_group_name_H-M   'P 1'
#
loop_
_entity.id
_entity.type
_entity.pdbx_description
1 polymer ?
#
loop_
_entity_poly.entity_id
_entity_poly.type
_entity_poly.pdbx_seq_one_letter_code
_entity_poly.pdbx_strand_id
1 'polypeptide(L)'
;MNILKLLERDDKWYLGGGDSLVFTPLFPQWLHIPGLWDEAHFYNIPIKPLYTISFLLKDGKELKPKLIDTKWDPSKLIRRFSLTNDLAFIETDVLLPNDTLSTTLKFEGKNQEIEVILWTAQVNNKNEKTLSFSKEENGILFNRENKLRGEYPFNFSMFLGMEHSSYSVNLSEYTVNQPKFEYTPFYEKFVGKLTDEIHNKGINPDGLLYIGLHKHLKIKENAEVKIFLSVAKTSKKAKEIFNESFNTINPIKESERNWQKFFNSVPHFECSDKFIEKYYWYRWFGLRLFMMNSSYSYPCVCEGPAYFRMPISYSAQCHMLETRWMDNPKVAEGSFLNFVKNQNQNGSYPGNLYPIDIDRKSFYH
;
A
#
# COMPACT_ATOMS: atom_id res chain seq x y z
N MET A 1 12.69 25.25 -7.70
CA MET A 1 13.19 23.88 -8.02
C MET A 1 12.06 22.87 -7.86
N ASN A 2 11.92 21.89 -8.76
CA ASN A 2 10.93 20.80 -8.62
C ASN A 2 11.63 19.56 -8.00
N ILE A 3 11.43 19.35 -6.69
CA ILE A 3 12.12 18.31 -5.92
C ILE A 3 11.65 16.90 -6.32
N LEU A 4 10.37 16.73 -6.67
CA LEU A 4 9.87 15.44 -7.17
C LEU A 4 10.62 15.02 -8.44
N LYS A 5 10.77 15.95 -9.38
CA LYS A 5 11.52 15.72 -10.62
C LYS A 5 13.02 15.51 -10.37
N LEU A 6 13.62 16.22 -9.40
CA LEU A 6 15.03 16.03 -9.03
C LEU A 6 15.32 14.60 -8.52
N LEU A 7 14.37 14.05 -7.77
CA LEU A 7 14.47 12.72 -7.14
C LEU A 7 13.99 11.58 -8.02
N GLU A 8 13.54 11.86 -9.24
CA GLU A 8 13.06 10.87 -10.20
C GLU A 8 14.11 9.77 -10.49
N ARG A 9 13.62 8.53 -10.63
CA ARG A 9 14.40 7.30 -10.89
C ARG A 9 13.56 6.28 -11.66
N ASP A 10 14.20 5.37 -12.37
CA ASP A 10 13.59 4.22 -13.06
C ASP A 10 13.77 2.90 -12.28
N ASP A 11 14.70 2.86 -11.33
CA ASP A 11 15.08 1.68 -10.55
C ASP A 11 14.47 1.62 -9.13
N LYS A 12 13.47 2.46 -8.84
CA LYS A 12 12.85 2.60 -7.51
C LYS A 12 11.34 2.44 -7.56
N TRP A 13 10.75 1.99 -6.44
CA TRP A 13 9.34 1.58 -6.39
C TRP A 13 8.60 1.95 -5.10
N TYR A 14 9.24 2.66 -4.18
CA TYR A 14 8.67 2.93 -2.85
C TYR A 14 7.52 3.94 -2.92
N LEU A 15 6.35 3.58 -2.39
CA LEU A 15 5.23 4.50 -2.23
C LEU A 15 5.07 4.84 -0.75
N GLY A 16 5.24 6.12 -0.45
CA GLY A 16 5.10 6.70 0.88
C GLY A 16 4.11 7.86 0.88
N GLY A 17 3.98 8.53 2.02
CA GLY A 17 3.12 9.72 2.17
C GLY A 17 1.82 9.46 2.92
N GLY A 18 1.49 8.20 3.20
CA GLY A 18 0.51 7.81 4.22
C GLY A 18 1.02 8.10 5.64
N ASP A 19 0.17 7.79 6.63
CA ASP A 19 0.51 7.91 8.04
C ASP A 19 1.11 6.58 8.53
N SER A 20 0.29 5.53 8.57
CA SER A 20 0.66 4.22 9.11
C SER A 20 1.05 3.21 8.04
N LEU A 21 0.53 3.36 6.81
CA LEU A 21 0.78 2.45 5.69
C LEU A 21 2.01 2.92 4.89
N VAL A 22 2.81 1.98 4.39
CA VAL A 22 3.86 2.21 3.39
C VAL A 22 3.97 1.01 2.44
N PHE A 23 4.20 1.25 1.15
CA PHE A 23 4.56 0.20 0.19
C PHE A 23 6.05 0.30 -0.11
N THR A 24 6.84 -0.52 0.57
CA THR A 24 8.31 -0.53 0.49
C THR A 24 8.85 -1.96 0.52
N PRO A 25 8.39 -2.86 -0.39
CA PRO A 25 8.87 -4.23 -0.40
C PRO A 25 10.38 -4.23 -0.60
N LEU A 26 11.11 -4.94 0.28
CA LEU A 26 12.57 -5.01 0.24
C LEU A 26 13.09 -5.74 -1.00
N PHE A 27 12.38 -6.80 -1.38
CA PHE A 27 12.71 -7.68 -2.49
C PHE A 27 11.44 -7.91 -3.34
N PRO A 28 11.00 -6.89 -4.10
CA PRO A 28 9.79 -7.02 -4.90
C PRO A 28 9.92 -8.13 -5.93
N GLN A 29 8.90 -8.95 -6.07
CA GLN A 29 8.86 -10.04 -7.05
C GLN A 29 7.92 -9.73 -8.21
N TRP A 30 6.96 -8.82 -8.04
CA TRP A 30 5.78 -8.73 -8.91
C TRP A 30 5.55 -7.33 -9.50
N LEU A 31 6.51 -6.41 -9.41
CA LEU A 31 6.41 -5.07 -10.02
C LEU A 31 6.18 -5.08 -11.53
N HIS A 32 6.48 -6.20 -12.20
CA HIS A 32 6.24 -6.41 -13.63
C HIS A 32 4.83 -6.94 -13.96
N ILE A 33 3.97 -7.09 -12.94
CA ILE A 33 2.56 -7.48 -13.05
C ILE A 33 1.70 -6.29 -12.59
N PRO A 34 0.54 -6.01 -13.22
CA PRO A 34 -0.32 -4.91 -12.82
C PRO A 34 -0.87 -5.05 -11.39
N GLY A 35 -1.04 -3.93 -10.71
CA GLY A 35 -1.37 -3.86 -9.29
C GLY A 35 -0.15 -3.90 -8.38
N LEU A 36 -0.38 -4.06 -7.09
CA LEU A 36 0.63 -3.93 -6.02
C LEU A 36 0.74 -5.22 -5.20
N TRP A 37 0.91 -6.36 -5.87
CA TRP A 37 0.85 -7.68 -5.22
C TRP A 37 1.87 -7.88 -4.09
N ASP A 38 3.04 -7.24 -4.20
CA ASP A 38 4.12 -7.31 -3.21
C ASP A 38 3.72 -6.76 -1.82
N GLU A 39 4.56 -7.04 -0.83
CA GLU A 39 4.32 -6.70 0.58
C GLU A 39 4.30 -5.19 0.84
N ALA A 40 3.26 -4.73 1.54
CA ALA A 40 3.24 -3.44 2.23
C ALA A 40 3.30 -3.63 3.75
N HIS A 41 3.48 -2.54 4.47
CA HIS A 41 3.50 -2.54 5.92
C HIS A 41 2.53 -1.51 6.48
N PHE A 42 1.60 -1.95 7.32
CA PHE A 42 0.76 -1.09 8.15
C PHE A 42 1.33 -1.12 9.56
N TYR A 43 1.93 -0.01 9.99
CA TYR A 43 2.96 -0.04 11.03
C TYR A 43 4.11 -0.97 10.63
N ASN A 44 4.58 -1.83 11.54
CA ASN A 44 5.56 -2.87 11.24
C ASN A 44 4.90 -4.23 10.92
N ILE A 45 3.59 -4.24 10.64
CA ILE A 45 2.84 -5.46 10.35
C ILE A 45 2.81 -5.67 8.83
N PRO A 46 3.38 -6.77 8.32
CA PRO A 46 3.35 -7.05 6.89
C PRO A 46 1.93 -7.37 6.44
N ILE A 47 1.56 -6.82 5.29
CA ILE A 47 0.33 -7.12 4.57
C ILE A 47 0.74 -7.63 3.19
N LYS A 48 0.46 -8.91 2.92
CA LYS A 48 0.70 -9.51 1.62
C LYS A 48 -0.24 -10.70 1.33
N PRO A 49 -0.57 -10.93 0.06
CA PRO A 49 -0.46 -9.96 -1.03
C PRO A 49 -1.43 -8.79 -0.82
N LEU A 50 -1.26 -7.67 -1.55
CA LEU A 50 -2.27 -6.60 -1.54
C LEU A 50 -3.36 -6.87 -2.57
N TYR A 51 -3.08 -6.63 -3.84
CA TYR A 51 -4.00 -6.90 -4.96
C TYR A 51 -3.24 -6.93 -6.28
N THR A 52 -3.87 -7.52 -7.28
CA THR A 52 -3.44 -7.53 -8.68
C THR A 52 -4.64 -7.30 -9.59
N ILE A 53 -4.37 -7.05 -10.87
CA ILE A 53 -5.38 -6.75 -11.87
C ILE A 53 -5.18 -7.68 -13.06
N SER A 54 -6.22 -8.43 -13.39
CA SER A 54 -6.25 -9.32 -14.55
C SER A 54 -7.20 -8.76 -15.60
N PHE A 55 -6.85 -8.98 -16.87
CA PHE A 55 -7.63 -8.52 -18.02
C PHE A 55 -8.04 -9.72 -18.85
N LEU A 56 -9.32 -9.81 -19.18
CA LEU A 56 -9.84 -10.87 -20.05
C LEU A 56 -10.50 -10.27 -21.29
N LEU A 57 -10.54 -11.07 -22.35
CA LEU A 57 -11.51 -10.90 -23.41
C LEU A 57 -12.90 -11.35 -22.94
N LYS A 58 -13.93 -10.96 -23.69
CA LYS A 58 -15.33 -11.30 -23.39
C LYS A 58 -15.60 -12.81 -23.31
N ASP A 59 -14.81 -13.61 -24.01
CA ASP A 59 -14.87 -15.09 -23.99
C ASP A 59 -14.15 -15.70 -22.78
N GLY A 60 -13.60 -14.89 -21.87
CA GLY A 60 -12.87 -15.32 -20.68
C GLY A 60 -11.37 -15.57 -20.91
N LYS A 61 -10.87 -15.41 -22.14
CA LYS A 61 -9.43 -15.59 -22.41
C LYS A 61 -8.61 -14.47 -21.77
N GLU A 62 -7.62 -14.84 -20.97
CA GLU A 62 -6.71 -13.88 -20.32
C GLU A 62 -5.80 -13.16 -21.33
N LEU A 63 -5.73 -11.84 -21.21
CA LEU A 63 -4.74 -10.98 -21.83
C LEU A 63 -3.59 -10.79 -20.84
N LYS A 64 -2.38 -11.22 -21.21
CA LYS A 64 -1.19 -11.18 -20.35
C LYS A 64 -0.39 -9.90 -20.60
N PRO A 65 -0.47 -8.89 -19.72
CA PRO A 65 0.22 -7.62 -19.92
C PRO A 65 1.73 -7.79 -19.86
N LYS A 66 2.46 -6.98 -20.62
CA LYS A 66 3.93 -6.94 -20.59
C LYS A 66 4.38 -5.53 -20.20
N LEU A 67 5.17 -5.44 -19.14
CA LEU A 67 5.79 -4.18 -18.72
C LEU A 67 6.73 -3.68 -19.82
N ILE A 68 6.59 -2.41 -20.18
CA ILE A 68 7.40 -1.70 -21.18
C ILE A 68 8.44 -0.84 -20.47
N ASP A 69 7.97 0.03 -19.57
CA ASP A 69 8.81 0.97 -18.84
C ASP A 69 8.26 1.24 -17.44
N THR A 70 9.14 1.74 -16.58
CA THR A 70 8.84 2.13 -15.21
C THR A 70 9.48 3.49 -14.95
N LYS A 71 8.77 4.31 -14.19
CA LYS A 71 9.24 5.60 -13.75
C LYS A 71 8.72 5.89 -12.35
N TRP A 72 9.58 6.42 -11.50
CA TRP A 72 9.27 6.70 -10.11
C TRP A 72 9.70 8.10 -9.72
N ASP A 73 8.87 8.75 -8.93
CA ASP A 73 9.24 9.90 -8.11
C ASP A 73 8.67 9.68 -6.68
N PRO A 74 9.05 10.50 -5.67
CA PRO A 74 8.57 10.31 -4.31
C PRO A 74 7.04 10.17 -4.15
N SER A 75 6.26 10.80 -5.04
CA SER A 75 4.80 10.83 -4.99
C SER A 75 4.12 9.66 -5.69
N LYS A 76 4.79 8.96 -6.61
CA LYS A 76 4.14 7.96 -7.47
C LYS A 76 5.10 6.99 -8.14
N LEU A 77 4.58 5.81 -8.44
CA LEU A 77 5.17 4.84 -9.35
C LEU A 77 4.30 4.82 -10.61
N ILE A 78 4.92 4.96 -11.77
CA ILE A 78 4.28 4.91 -13.08
C ILE A 78 4.86 3.72 -13.82
N ARG A 79 3.99 2.87 -14.36
CA ARG A 79 4.36 1.69 -15.14
C ARG A 79 3.53 1.67 -16.42
N ARG A 80 4.19 1.47 -17.55
CA ARG A 80 3.50 1.32 -18.83
C ARG A 80 3.47 -0.14 -19.24
N PHE A 81 2.30 -0.63 -19.65
CA PHE A 81 2.12 -2.01 -20.10
C PHE A 81 1.56 -2.07 -21.51
N SER A 82 2.08 -3.00 -22.32
CA SER A 82 1.38 -3.48 -23.53
C SER A 82 0.41 -4.57 -23.10
N LEU A 83 -0.85 -4.45 -23.53
CA LEU A 83 -1.88 -5.46 -23.32
C LEU A 83 -2.10 -6.29 -24.58
N THR A 84 -2.07 -5.64 -25.74
CA THR A 84 -2.00 -6.25 -27.08
C THR A 84 -1.07 -5.42 -27.97
N ASN A 85 -0.95 -5.76 -29.26
CA ASN A 85 -0.19 -4.95 -30.22
C ASN A 85 -0.77 -3.55 -30.45
N ASP A 86 -2.09 -3.39 -30.24
CA ASP A 86 -2.84 -2.17 -30.53
C ASP A 86 -3.41 -1.49 -29.26
N LEU A 87 -3.12 -2.06 -28.08
CA LEU A 87 -3.67 -1.61 -26.80
C LEU A 87 -2.61 -1.65 -25.71
N ALA A 88 -2.48 -0.53 -25.02
CA ALA A 88 -1.60 -0.34 -23.88
C ALA A 88 -2.34 0.37 -22.74
N PHE A 89 -1.74 0.40 -21.56
CA PHE A 89 -2.20 1.26 -20.48
C PHE A 89 -1.03 1.77 -19.66
N ILE A 90 -1.25 2.92 -19.04
CA ILE A 90 -0.39 3.49 -18.02
C ILE A 90 -1.05 3.24 -16.68
N GLU A 91 -0.33 2.52 -15.82
CA GLU A 91 -0.64 2.35 -14.42
C GLU A 91 0.09 3.41 -13.61
N THR A 92 -0.63 4.17 -12.79
CA THR A 92 -0.03 5.11 -11.83
C THR A 92 -0.48 4.76 -10.42
N ASP A 93 0.47 4.39 -9.59
CA ASP A 93 0.26 3.99 -8.21
C ASP A 93 0.73 5.08 -7.26
N VAL A 94 -0.10 5.38 -6.26
CA VAL A 94 0.19 6.35 -5.22
C VAL A 94 -0.25 5.84 -3.85
N LEU A 95 0.33 6.40 -2.79
CA LEU A 95 -0.15 6.25 -1.43
C LEU A 95 -0.67 7.59 -0.91
N LEU A 96 -1.95 7.63 -0.56
CA LEU A 96 -2.63 8.82 -0.07
C LEU A 96 -2.37 9.04 1.44
N PRO A 97 -2.51 10.29 1.92
CA PRO A 97 -2.24 10.64 3.33
C PRO A 97 -3.09 9.88 4.36
N ASN A 98 -4.23 9.35 3.95
CA ASN A 98 -5.19 8.67 4.81
C ASN A 98 -5.00 7.14 4.82
N ASP A 99 -3.82 6.63 4.47
CA ASP A 99 -3.48 5.20 4.42
C ASP A 99 -4.26 4.41 3.36
N THR A 100 -4.42 5.01 2.18
CA THR A 100 -5.04 4.37 1.00
C THR A 100 -4.06 4.28 -0.16
N LEU A 101 -3.77 3.06 -0.61
CA LEU A 101 -3.11 2.84 -1.90
C LEU A 101 -4.13 3.05 -3.01
N SER A 102 -3.75 3.82 -4.03
CA SER A 102 -4.59 4.05 -5.20
C SER A 102 -3.82 3.72 -6.47
N THR A 103 -4.46 2.97 -7.35
CA THR A 103 -3.98 2.65 -8.70
C THR A 103 -4.94 3.26 -9.71
N THR A 104 -4.42 4.07 -10.61
CA THR A 104 -5.14 4.58 -11.79
C THR A 104 -4.60 3.88 -13.03
N LEU A 105 -5.48 3.21 -13.76
CA LEU A 105 -5.21 2.67 -15.10
C LEU A 105 -5.77 3.61 -16.15
N LYS A 106 -4.92 4.15 -17.01
CA LYS A 106 -5.33 4.94 -18.18
C LYS A 106 -5.00 4.17 -19.46
N PHE A 107 -6.02 3.83 -20.24
CA PHE A 107 -5.86 3.04 -21.46
C PHE A 107 -5.55 3.91 -22.68
N GLU A 108 -4.71 3.37 -23.58
CA GLU A 108 -4.25 4.00 -24.80
C GLU A 108 -4.35 3.00 -25.96
N GLY A 109 -4.87 3.43 -27.11
CA GLY A 109 -4.92 2.59 -28.31
C GLY A 109 -6.32 2.48 -28.93
N LYS A 110 -6.54 1.39 -29.68
CA LYS A 110 -7.81 1.18 -30.40
C LYS A 110 -8.96 0.85 -29.45
N ASN A 111 -10.16 1.20 -29.88
CA ASN A 111 -11.39 0.84 -29.18
C ASN A 111 -11.53 -0.68 -29.09
N GLN A 112 -11.68 -1.19 -27.88
CA GLN A 112 -11.85 -2.60 -27.58
C GLN A 112 -12.69 -2.76 -26.32
N GLU A 113 -13.38 -3.89 -26.18
CA GLU A 113 -14.06 -4.28 -24.94
C GLU A 113 -13.22 -5.32 -24.21
N ILE A 114 -13.00 -5.10 -22.92
CA ILE A 114 -12.24 -6.01 -22.05
C ILE A 114 -12.97 -6.16 -20.71
N GLU A 115 -12.72 -7.28 -20.05
CA GLU A 115 -13.14 -7.51 -18.68
C GLU A 115 -11.96 -7.21 -17.75
N VAL A 116 -12.18 -6.37 -16.74
CA VAL A 116 -11.18 -6.02 -15.73
C VAL A 116 -11.55 -6.71 -14.43
N ILE A 117 -10.62 -7.50 -13.90
CA ILE A 117 -10.79 -8.21 -12.63
C ILE A 117 -9.73 -7.72 -11.65
N LEU A 118 -10.17 -6.96 -10.64
CA LEU A 118 -9.36 -6.63 -9.48
C LEU A 118 -9.48 -7.76 -8.47
N TRP A 119 -8.37 -8.32 -8.02
CA TRP A 119 -8.44 -9.40 -7.04
C TRP A 119 -7.23 -9.51 -6.11
N THR A 120 -7.43 -10.25 -5.02
CA THR A 120 -6.40 -10.63 -4.04
C THR A 120 -6.63 -12.06 -3.56
N ALA A 121 -5.58 -12.69 -3.01
CA ALA A 121 -5.66 -13.97 -2.31
C ALA A 121 -5.04 -13.86 -0.90
N GLN A 122 -5.90 -13.72 0.12
CA GLN A 122 -5.49 -13.53 1.51
C GLN A 122 -5.25 -14.86 2.21
N VAL A 123 -4.11 -14.99 2.88
CA VAL A 123 -3.72 -16.22 3.58
C VAL A 123 -4.54 -16.40 4.87
N ASN A 124 -5.06 -17.60 5.11
CA ASN A 124 -5.71 -17.99 6.37
C ASN A 124 -4.98 -19.18 7.01
N ASN A 125 -4.32 -18.97 8.14
CA ASN A 125 -3.68 -20.00 8.97
C ASN A 125 -3.60 -19.54 10.44
N LYS A 126 -2.82 -20.26 11.24
CA LYS A 126 -2.56 -19.98 12.66
C LYS A 126 -2.03 -18.57 12.96
N ASN A 127 -1.29 -17.95 12.04
CA ASN A 127 -0.61 -16.67 12.22
C ASN A 127 -1.34 -15.49 11.56
N GLU A 128 -2.12 -15.75 10.52
CA GLU A 128 -2.82 -14.70 9.77
C GLU A 128 -4.19 -15.22 9.37
N LYS A 129 -5.27 -14.49 9.67
CA LYS A 129 -6.63 -14.94 9.36
C LYS A 129 -7.57 -13.79 9.04
N THR A 130 -8.50 -14.02 8.12
CA THR A 130 -9.64 -13.14 7.90
C THR A 130 -10.72 -13.45 8.94
N LEU A 131 -10.98 -12.50 9.83
CA LEU A 131 -11.97 -12.61 10.91
C LEU A 131 -13.40 -12.47 10.38
N SER A 132 -13.60 -11.55 9.46
CA SER A 132 -14.90 -11.26 8.84
C SER A 132 -14.69 -10.45 7.58
N PHE A 133 -15.73 -10.41 6.74
CA PHE A 133 -15.77 -9.54 5.58
C PHE A 133 -17.22 -9.21 5.26
N SER A 134 -17.43 -8.12 4.52
CA SER A 134 -18.75 -7.67 4.08
C SER A 134 -18.66 -7.08 2.68
N LYS A 135 -19.69 -7.37 1.88
CA LYS A 135 -19.89 -6.71 0.59
C LYS A 135 -20.43 -5.31 0.84
N GLU A 136 -19.76 -4.33 0.24
CA GLU A 136 -20.14 -2.91 0.28
C GLU A 136 -20.50 -2.45 -1.15
N GLU A 137 -20.96 -1.22 -1.30
CA GLU A 137 -21.38 -0.69 -2.61
C GLU A 137 -20.26 -0.72 -3.66
N ASN A 138 -19.06 -0.27 -3.28
CA ASN A 138 -17.92 -0.09 -4.18
C ASN A 138 -16.75 -1.06 -3.90
N GLY A 139 -17.00 -2.15 -3.17
CA GLY A 139 -15.99 -3.18 -2.96
C GLY A 139 -16.28 -4.09 -1.78
N ILE A 140 -15.21 -4.68 -1.23
CA ILE A 140 -15.27 -5.63 -0.11
C ILE A 140 -14.44 -5.07 1.05
N LEU A 141 -15.08 -4.94 2.21
CA LEU A 141 -14.41 -4.72 3.49
C LEU A 141 -14.07 -6.07 4.10
N PHE A 142 -12.86 -6.23 4.63
CA PHE A 142 -12.48 -7.42 5.38
C PHE A 142 -11.56 -7.09 6.56
N ASN A 143 -11.73 -7.83 7.64
CA ASN A 143 -11.00 -7.68 8.89
C ASN A 143 -9.97 -8.79 9.02
N ARG A 144 -8.74 -8.42 9.30
CA ARG A 144 -7.58 -9.29 9.40
C ARG A 144 -7.07 -9.30 10.83
N GLU A 145 -6.63 -10.47 11.27
CA GLU A 145 -5.74 -10.63 12.42
C GLU A 145 -4.42 -11.19 11.92
N ASN A 146 -3.32 -10.47 12.16
CA ASN A 146 -1.96 -10.96 11.92
C ASN A 146 -1.21 -11.01 13.25
N LYS A 147 -0.52 -12.11 13.54
CA LYS A 147 0.29 -12.26 14.74
C LYS A 147 1.70 -11.74 14.53
N LEU A 148 2.03 -10.64 15.20
CA LEU A 148 3.40 -10.15 15.27
C LEU A 148 4.27 -11.16 16.01
N ARG A 149 5.41 -11.53 15.42
CA ARG A 149 6.34 -12.56 15.94
C ARG A 149 5.67 -13.92 16.22
N GLY A 150 4.52 -14.19 15.61
CA GLY A 150 3.72 -15.41 15.85
C GLY A 150 2.99 -15.46 17.20
N GLU A 151 3.10 -14.40 18.02
CA GLU A 151 2.61 -14.39 19.40
C GLU A 151 1.52 -13.35 19.62
N TYR A 152 1.73 -12.11 19.15
CA TYR A 152 0.90 -10.97 19.52
C TYR A 152 -0.11 -10.65 18.42
N PRO A 153 -1.41 -10.93 18.58
CA PRO A 153 -2.40 -10.66 17.55
C PRO A 153 -2.59 -9.16 17.35
N PHE A 154 -2.59 -8.73 16.10
CA PHE A 154 -2.94 -7.38 15.69
C PHE A 154 -4.10 -7.41 14.71
N ASN A 155 -5.17 -6.68 15.06
CA ASN A 155 -6.36 -6.57 14.25
C ASN A 155 -6.35 -5.28 13.44
N PHE A 156 -6.68 -5.40 12.16
CA PHE A 156 -6.85 -4.27 11.26
C PHE A 156 -7.91 -4.61 10.22
N SER A 157 -8.33 -3.59 9.47
CA SER A 157 -9.37 -3.66 8.47
C SER A 157 -8.83 -3.15 7.15
N MET A 158 -9.19 -3.85 6.08
CA MET A 158 -8.84 -3.52 4.70
C MET A 158 -10.13 -3.34 3.91
N PHE A 159 -10.17 -2.29 3.07
CA PHE A 159 -11.25 -2.10 2.10
C PHE A 159 -10.63 -2.10 0.71
N LEU A 160 -10.89 -3.14 -0.08
CA LEU A 160 -10.49 -3.24 -1.48
C LEU A 160 -11.69 -2.88 -2.37
N GLY A 161 -11.51 -1.92 -3.26
CA GLY A 161 -12.64 -1.44 -4.06
C GLY A 161 -12.27 -0.78 -5.38
N MET A 162 -13.26 -0.79 -6.27
CA MET A 162 -13.32 -0.09 -7.54
C MET A 162 -14.80 0.00 -7.96
N GLU A 163 -15.12 0.84 -8.94
CA GLU A 163 -16.39 0.69 -9.66
C GLU A 163 -16.45 -0.72 -10.26
N HIS A 164 -17.52 -1.47 -9.98
CA HIS A 164 -17.64 -2.85 -10.40
C HIS A 164 -19.10 -3.22 -10.66
N SER A 165 -19.31 -4.25 -11.46
CA SER A 165 -20.63 -4.80 -11.81
C SER A 165 -20.92 -6.15 -11.17
N SER A 166 -19.88 -6.91 -10.81
CA SER A 166 -20.03 -8.16 -10.08
C SER A 166 -18.82 -8.44 -9.19
N TYR A 167 -18.98 -9.39 -8.27
CA TYR A 167 -17.93 -9.78 -7.31
C TYR A 167 -17.93 -11.29 -7.08
N SER A 168 -16.89 -11.80 -6.44
CA SER A 168 -16.88 -13.16 -5.90
C SER A 168 -15.87 -13.29 -4.77
N VAL A 169 -16.23 -14.02 -3.71
CA VAL A 169 -15.33 -14.36 -2.60
C VAL A 169 -15.32 -15.87 -2.44
N ASN A 170 -14.14 -16.49 -2.53
CA ASN A 170 -14.00 -17.95 -2.47
C ASN A 170 -12.85 -18.34 -1.54
N LEU A 171 -13.12 -19.21 -0.58
CA LEU A 171 -12.09 -19.93 0.15
C LEU A 171 -11.64 -21.13 -0.69
N SER A 172 -10.34 -21.28 -0.87
CA SER A 172 -9.70 -22.41 -1.53
C SER A 172 -8.66 -23.02 -0.60
N GLU A 173 -8.29 -24.28 -0.85
CA GLU A 173 -7.16 -24.91 -0.19
C GLU A 173 -5.85 -24.16 -0.45
N TYR A 174 -4.81 -24.52 0.31
CA TYR A 174 -3.50 -23.94 0.11
C TYR A 174 -2.92 -24.31 -1.25
N THR A 175 -2.68 -23.29 -2.07
CA THR A 175 -1.90 -23.40 -3.30
C THR A 175 -0.78 -22.36 -3.30
N VAL A 176 0.00 -22.33 -4.38
CA VAL A 176 1.00 -21.29 -4.58
C VAL A 176 0.31 -19.94 -4.73
N ASN A 177 0.57 -19.01 -3.80
CA ASN A 177 -0.05 -17.68 -3.78
C ASN A 177 0.69 -16.71 -4.73
N GLN A 178 0.40 -16.82 -6.04
CA GLN A 178 0.97 -15.99 -7.11
C GLN A 178 -0.12 -15.15 -7.80
N PRO A 179 0.23 -13.99 -8.39
CA PRO A 179 -0.72 -13.13 -9.11
C PRO A 179 -1.02 -13.68 -10.52
N LYS A 180 -1.48 -14.93 -10.60
CA LYS A 180 -1.85 -15.60 -11.85
C LYS A 180 -3.33 -15.93 -11.85
N PHE A 181 -4.05 -15.36 -12.80
CA PHE A 181 -5.51 -15.50 -12.85
C PHE A 181 -5.94 -16.97 -12.98
N GLU A 182 -5.19 -17.75 -13.78
CA GLU A 182 -5.39 -19.20 -13.98
C GLU A 182 -5.35 -20.03 -12.68
N TYR A 183 -4.80 -19.52 -11.57
CA TYR A 183 -4.80 -20.21 -10.27
C TYR A 183 -5.96 -19.81 -9.37
N THR A 184 -6.80 -18.88 -9.82
CA THR A 184 -7.93 -18.40 -9.04
C THR A 184 -9.17 -19.26 -9.26
N PRO A 185 -10.05 -19.39 -8.26
CA PRO A 185 -11.38 -19.97 -8.45
C PRO A 185 -12.25 -19.19 -9.46
N PHE A 186 -11.85 -17.95 -9.80
CA PHE A 186 -12.55 -17.13 -10.79
C PHE A 186 -12.35 -17.66 -12.20
N TYR A 187 -11.16 -18.21 -12.52
CA TYR A 187 -10.82 -18.68 -13.85
C TYR A 187 -11.79 -19.75 -14.36
N GLU A 188 -12.15 -20.71 -13.51
CA GLU A 188 -13.05 -21.81 -13.85
C GLU A 188 -14.53 -21.37 -13.91
N LYS A 189 -14.89 -20.30 -13.19
CA LYS A 189 -16.26 -19.85 -12.99
C LYS A 189 -16.65 -18.65 -13.84
N PHE A 190 -15.68 -18.00 -14.49
CA PHE A 190 -15.92 -16.76 -15.21
C PHE A 190 -16.68 -17.02 -16.51
N VAL A 191 -17.90 -16.47 -16.59
CA VAL A 191 -18.73 -16.52 -17.80
C VAL A 191 -19.26 -15.11 -18.06
N GLY A 192 -18.39 -14.24 -18.60
CA GLY A 192 -18.68 -12.82 -18.83
C GLY A 192 -18.90 -11.98 -17.56
N LYS A 193 -18.92 -12.60 -16.38
CA LYS A 193 -18.97 -11.95 -15.07
C LYS A 193 -18.51 -12.91 -13.97
N LEU A 194 -18.12 -12.35 -12.83
CA LEU A 194 -18.01 -13.09 -11.56
C LEU A 194 -19.40 -13.51 -11.03
N THR A 195 -19.41 -14.47 -10.10
CA THR A 195 -20.62 -15.21 -9.69
C THR A 195 -21.60 -14.44 -8.80
N ASP A 196 -21.22 -13.29 -8.24
CA ASP A 196 -22.00 -12.53 -7.24
C ASP A 196 -22.20 -13.29 -5.91
N GLU A 197 -21.28 -14.22 -5.61
CA GLU A 197 -21.40 -15.14 -4.48
C GLU A 197 -20.26 -14.99 -3.46
N ILE A 198 -20.55 -15.45 -2.25
CA ILE A 198 -19.60 -15.57 -1.15
C ILE A 198 -19.60 -17.02 -0.69
N HIS A 199 -18.55 -17.75 -1.05
CA HIS A 199 -18.30 -19.12 -0.65
C HIS A 199 -17.06 -19.18 0.26
N ASN A 200 -17.26 -18.95 1.56
CA ASN A 200 -16.20 -18.90 2.56
C ASN A 200 -16.26 -20.06 3.57
N LYS A 201 -17.08 -21.08 3.31
CA LYS A 201 -17.23 -22.26 4.16
C LYS A 201 -16.53 -23.44 3.51
N GLY A 202 -15.49 -23.95 4.17
CA GLY A 202 -14.83 -25.21 3.87
C GLY A 202 -14.84 -26.12 5.10
N ILE A 203 -14.37 -27.36 4.93
CA ILE A 203 -14.15 -28.29 6.07
C ILE A 203 -13.08 -27.72 7.02
N ASN A 204 -12.10 -27.00 6.47
CA ASN A 204 -11.05 -26.29 7.19
C ASN A 204 -11.11 -24.79 6.85
N PRO A 205 -11.05 -23.86 7.83
CA PRO A 205 -10.94 -22.43 7.58
C PRO A 205 -9.57 -21.99 7.04
N ASP A 206 -8.56 -22.86 7.09
CA ASP A 206 -7.21 -22.61 6.59
C ASP A 206 -7.15 -22.73 5.05
N GLY A 207 -6.43 -21.81 4.41
CA GLY A 207 -6.28 -21.78 2.95
C GLY A 207 -6.02 -20.38 2.39
N LEU A 208 -6.47 -20.16 1.16
CA LEU A 208 -6.43 -18.87 0.49
C LEU A 208 -7.86 -18.34 0.29
N LEU A 209 -8.12 -17.15 0.84
CA LEU A 209 -9.37 -16.42 0.61
C LEU A 209 -9.20 -15.49 -0.60
N TYR A 210 -9.73 -15.91 -1.74
CA TYR A 210 -9.78 -15.10 -2.95
C TYR A 210 -10.93 -14.10 -2.86
N ILE A 211 -10.63 -12.82 -3.13
CA ILE A 211 -11.61 -11.73 -3.21
C ILE A 211 -11.43 -11.09 -4.57
N GLY A 212 -12.51 -11.03 -5.37
CA GLY A 212 -12.51 -10.49 -6.72
C GLY A 212 -13.65 -9.51 -6.97
N LEU A 213 -13.35 -8.43 -7.68
CA LEU A 213 -14.29 -7.45 -8.20
C LEU A 213 -14.11 -7.39 -9.72
N HIS A 214 -15.22 -7.27 -10.45
CA HIS A 214 -15.23 -7.34 -11.90
C HIS A 214 -15.98 -6.16 -12.51
N LYS A 215 -15.38 -5.57 -13.56
CA LYS A 215 -15.98 -4.50 -14.38
C LYS A 215 -15.77 -4.82 -15.86
N HIS A 216 -16.87 -4.79 -16.60
CA HIS A 216 -16.81 -4.69 -18.06
C HIS A 216 -16.39 -3.27 -18.46
N LEU A 217 -15.32 -3.15 -19.26
CA LEU A 217 -14.78 -1.89 -19.70
C LEU A 217 -14.80 -1.79 -21.23
N LYS A 218 -15.51 -0.77 -21.71
CA LYS A 218 -15.41 -0.33 -23.10
C LYS A 218 -14.33 0.72 -23.22
N ILE A 219 -13.19 0.33 -23.80
CA ILE A 219 -12.07 1.23 -24.05
C ILE A 219 -12.46 2.18 -25.17
N LYS A 220 -12.57 3.45 -24.80
CA LYS A 220 -12.68 4.62 -25.68
C LYS A 220 -11.52 5.55 -25.36
N GLU A 221 -11.39 6.64 -26.09
CA GLU A 221 -10.41 7.68 -25.78
C GLU A 221 -10.53 8.12 -24.30
N ASN A 222 -9.43 8.02 -23.55
CA ASN A 222 -9.34 8.31 -22.12
C ASN A 222 -10.14 7.38 -21.17
N ALA A 223 -10.39 6.12 -21.55
CA ALA A 223 -10.93 5.15 -20.59
C ALA A 223 -10.01 5.01 -19.37
N GLU A 224 -10.58 5.12 -18.17
CA GLU A 224 -9.88 5.08 -16.90
C GLU A 224 -10.54 4.09 -15.94
N VAL A 225 -9.73 3.37 -15.17
CA VAL A 225 -10.18 2.57 -14.02
C VAL A 225 -9.37 3.00 -12.80
N LYS A 226 -10.06 3.28 -11.69
CA LYS A 226 -9.45 3.61 -10.40
C LYS A 226 -9.72 2.51 -9.39
N ILE A 227 -8.68 2.15 -8.67
CA ILE A 227 -8.67 1.09 -7.66
C ILE A 227 -8.14 1.69 -6.37
N PHE A 228 -8.72 1.26 -5.25
CA PHE A 228 -8.34 1.72 -3.92
C PHE A 228 -8.23 0.54 -2.96
N LEU A 229 -7.16 0.54 -2.17
CA LEU A 229 -6.99 -0.32 -0.99
C LEU A 229 -6.72 0.56 0.22
N SER A 230 -7.73 0.69 1.07
CA SER A 230 -7.64 1.44 2.33
C SER A 230 -7.34 0.52 3.51
N VAL A 231 -6.46 0.93 4.41
CA VAL A 231 -6.09 0.16 5.59
C VAL A 231 -6.25 0.99 6.87
N ALA A 232 -6.91 0.45 7.88
CA ALA A 232 -7.08 1.12 9.18
C ALA A 232 -7.20 0.13 10.34
N LYS A 233 -7.09 0.61 11.58
CA LYS A 233 -7.29 -0.22 12.79
C LYS A 233 -8.72 -0.73 12.98
N THR A 234 -9.71 -0.09 12.36
CA THR A 234 -11.13 -0.45 12.53
C THR A 234 -11.88 -0.44 11.22
N SER A 235 -12.93 -1.25 11.14
CA SER A 235 -13.79 -1.35 9.96
C SER A 235 -14.43 -0.03 9.59
N LYS A 236 -14.89 0.72 10.62
CA LYS A 236 -15.48 2.05 10.45
C LYS A 236 -14.48 3.01 9.81
N LYS A 237 -13.25 3.08 10.35
CA LYS A 237 -12.24 3.99 9.82
C LYS A 237 -11.81 3.60 8.40
N ALA A 238 -11.64 2.30 8.12
CA ALA A 238 -11.29 1.80 6.78
C ALA A 238 -12.35 2.20 5.74
N LYS A 239 -13.64 2.10 6.09
CA LYS A 239 -14.76 2.56 5.25
C LYS A 239 -14.74 4.07 5.03
N GLU A 240 -14.53 4.86 6.08
CA GLU A 240 -14.49 6.32 6.00
C GLU A 240 -13.39 6.80 5.05
N ILE A 241 -12.15 6.31 5.23
CA ILE A 241 -11.01 6.71 4.38
C ILE A 241 -11.15 6.17 2.95
N PHE A 242 -11.76 5.00 2.77
CA PHE A 242 -12.07 4.48 1.43
C PHE A 242 -13.04 5.42 0.71
N ASN A 243 -14.14 5.79 1.34
CA ASN A 243 -15.14 6.67 0.73
C ASN A 243 -14.55 8.06 0.40
N GLU A 244 -13.70 8.61 1.27
CA GLU A 244 -12.96 9.84 0.99
C GLU A 244 -12.06 9.69 -0.26
N SER A 245 -11.30 8.60 -0.33
CA SER A 245 -10.35 8.35 -1.42
C SER A 245 -11.06 8.05 -2.73
N PHE A 246 -12.14 7.26 -2.70
CA PHE A 246 -12.94 6.91 -3.86
C PHE A 246 -13.58 8.14 -4.52
N ASN A 247 -13.99 9.12 -3.71
CA ASN A 247 -14.52 10.41 -4.17
C ASN A 247 -13.42 11.42 -4.55
N THR A 248 -12.14 11.07 -4.38
CA THR A 248 -11.03 11.95 -4.78
C THR A 248 -10.93 12.02 -6.30
N ILE A 249 -11.15 13.22 -6.85
CA ILE A 249 -11.16 13.46 -8.29
C ILE A 249 -9.82 13.06 -8.93
N ASN A 250 -8.69 13.40 -8.29
CA ASN A 250 -7.36 13.11 -8.81
C ASN A 250 -6.41 12.68 -7.67
N PRO A 251 -6.35 11.37 -7.34
CA PRO A 251 -5.49 10.86 -6.27
C PRO A 251 -4.00 11.10 -6.53
N ILE A 252 -3.59 11.14 -7.81
CA ILE A 252 -2.20 11.41 -8.21
C ILE A 252 -1.79 12.82 -7.79
N LYS A 253 -2.59 13.84 -8.13
CA LYS A 253 -2.35 15.24 -7.71
C LYS A 253 -2.40 15.39 -6.20
N GLU A 254 -3.23 14.63 -5.49
CA GLU A 254 -3.29 14.67 -4.04
C GLU A 254 -2.00 14.15 -3.41
N SER A 255 -1.45 13.05 -3.92
CA SER A 255 -0.13 12.55 -3.51
C SER A 255 0.99 13.57 -3.83
N GLU A 256 0.99 14.15 -5.03
CA GLU A 256 1.96 15.18 -5.41
C GLU A 256 1.93 16.39 -4.46
N ARG A 257 0.73 16.89 -4.15
CA ARG A 257 0.53 17.99 -3.19
C ARG A 257 1.00 17.63 -1.80
N ASN A 258 0.71 16.42 -1.33
CA ASN A 258 1.13 15.94 -0.02
C ASN A 258 2.67 15.94 0.11
N TRP A 259 3.37 15.43 -0.90
CA TRP A 259 4.83 15.43 -0.93
C TRP A 259 5.43 16.83 -1.11
N GLN A 260 4.86 17.66 -1.98
CA GLN A 260 5.28 19.06 -2.12
C GLN A 260 5.11 19.84 -0.82
N LYS A 261 3.99 19.65 -0.13
CA LYS A 261 3.75 20.25 1.19
C LYS A 261 4.83 19.84 2.20
N PHE A 262 5.24 18.57 2.19
CA PHE A 262 6.35 18.12 3.02
C PHE A 262 7.67 18.81 2.65
N PHE A 263 8.06 18.78 1.38
CA PHE A 263 9.33 19.37 0.94
C PHE A 263 9.38 20.89 1.15
N ASN A 264 8.24 21.56 1.16
CA ASN A 264 8.13 22.98 1.50
C ASN A 264 8.21 23.27 3.01
N SER A 265 8.18 22.25 3.87
CA SER A 265 8.24 22.37 5.34
C SER A 265 9.62 22.08 5.95
N VAL A 266 10.61 21.82 5.09
CA VAL A 266 11.99 21.53 5.47
C VAL A 266 12.91 22.59 4.86
N PRO A 267 14.12 22.81 5.42
CA PRO A 267 14.99 23.86 4.93
C PRO A 267 15.32 23.69 3.46
N HIS A 268 15.31 24.81 2.74
CA HIS A 268 15.72 24.84 1.36
C HIS A 268 17.25 24.70 1.24
N PHE A 269 17.71 23.89 0.30
CA PHE A 269 19.14 23.73 -0.01
C PHE A 269 19.35 23.65 -1.53
N GLU A 270 20.30 24.44 -1.99
CA GLU A 270 20.79 24.47 -3.37
C GLU A 270 22.31 24.70 -3.33
N CYS A 271 23.06 24.02 -4.19
CA CYS A 271 24.50 24.27 -4.31
C CYS A 271 25.00 23.93 -5.73
N SER A 272 26.26 24.27 -6.00
CA SER A 272 26.90 24.00 -7.30
C SER A 272 27.13 22.51 -7.55
N ASP A 273 27.28 21.70 -6.50
CA ASP A 273 27.43 20.25 -6.61
C ASP A 273 26.04 19.57 -6.67
N LYS A 274 25.67 19.11 -7.86
CA LYS A 274 24.37 18.47 -8.09
C LYS A 274 24.21 17.10 -7.43
N PHE A 275 25.31 16.43 -7.10
CA PHE A 275 25.24 15.18 -6.33
C PHE A 275 24.88 15.47 -4.87
N ILE A 276 25.55 16.44 -4.24
CA ILE A 276 25.27 16.85 -2.85
C ILE A 276 23.85 17.41 -2.72
N GLU A 277 23.43 18.25 -3.67
CA GLU A 277 22.06 18.79 -3.72
C GLU A 277 21.01 17.67 -3.80
N LYS A 278 21.20 16.69 -4.70
CA LYS A 278 20.28 15.54 -4.80
C LYS A 278 20.29 14.69 -3.54
N TYR A 279 21.47 14.45 -2.95
CA TYR A 279 21.62 13.67 -1.72
C TYR A 279 20.89 14.33 -0.54
N TYR A 280 21.00 15.65 -0.39
CA TYR A 280 20.27 16.42 0.63
C TYR A 280 18.76 16.15 0.56
N TRP A 281 18.16 16.33 -0.62
CA TRP A 281 16.72 16.10 -0.80
C TRP A 281 16.32 14.63 -0.63
N TYR A 282 17.23 13.71 -0.99
CA TYR A 282 17.01 12.29 -0.80
C TYR A 282 16.96 11.88 0.69
N ARG A 283 17.73 12.56 1.56
CA ARG A 283 17.65 12.34 3.03
C ARG A 283 16.28 12.74 3.57
N TRP A 284 15.79 13.91 3.19
CA TRP A 284 14.44 14.36 3.58
C TRP A 284 13.35 13.44 3.04
N PHE A 285 13.50 12.93 1.81
CA PHE A 285 12.63 11.88 1.29
C PHE A 285 12.63 10.64 2.22
N GLY A 286 13.80 10.16 2.64
CA GLY A 286 13.91 8.99 3.53
C GLY A 286 13.24 9.20 4.88
N LEU A 287 13.45 10.36 5.50
CA LEU A 287 12.79 10.72 6.76
C LEU A 287 11.27 10.77 6.60
N ARG A 288 10.76 11.36 5.51
CA ARG A 288 9.32 11.42 5.24
C ARG A 288 8.71 10.06 4.95
N LEU A 289 9.39 9.22 4.18
CA LEU A 289 8.92 7.88 3.82
C LEU A 289 8.57 7.06 5.07
N PHE A 290 9.33 7.23 6.15
CA PHE A 290 9.15 6.49 7.41
C PHE A 290 8.61 7.34 8.57
N MET A 291 8.12 8.55 8.27
CA MET A 291 7.44 9.39 9.24
C MET A 291 6.05 8.83 9.55
N MET A 292 5.62 8.96 10.81
CA MET A 292 4.25 8.76 11.28
C MET A 292 3.82 10.03 11.99
N ASN A 293 2.67 10.58 11.62
CA ASN A 293 2.15 11.82 12.15
C ASN A 293 1.14 11.59 13.28
N SER A 294 0.28 10.58 13.15
CA SER A 294 -0.81 10.29 14.08
C SER A 294 -0.88 8.83 14.54
N SER A 295 -0.03 7.97 14.01
CA SER A 295 -0.10 6.52 14.27
C SER A 295 0.36 6.15 15.69
N TYR A 296 1.21 6.98 16.30
CA TYR A 296 1.66 6.92 17.70
C TYR A 296 1.10 8.10 18.50
N SER A 297 1.40 8.15 19.79
CA SER A 297 0.93 9.25 20.66
C SER A 297 1.49 10.61 20.25
N TYR A 298 2.69 10.61 19.66
CA TYR A 298 3.34 11.78 19.09
C TYR A 298 3.90 11.44 17.70
N PRO A 299 4.06 12.42 16.79
CA PRO A 299 4.67 12.17 15.49
C PRO A 299 6.12 11.72 15.67
N CYS A 300 6.58 10.82 14.80
CA CYS A 300 7.92 10.24 14.90
C CYS A 300 8.43 9.74 13.55
N VAL A 301 9.71 9.40 13.48
CA VAL A 301 10.32 8.72 12.34
C VAL A 301 10.73 7.31 12.74
N CYS A 302 10.33 6.32 11.94
CA CYS A 302 10.74 4.93 12.10
C CYS A 302 12.10 4.68 11.46
N GLU A 303 12.83 3.69 11.96
CA GLU A 303 14.20 3.38 11.52
C GLU A 303 14.29 2.98 10.04
N GLY A 304 13.27 2.31 9.51
CA GLY A 304 13.28 1.90 8.11
C GLY A 304 12.05 1.11 7.67
N PRO A 305 12.18 0.34 6.59
CA PRO A 305 11.11 -0.52 6.09
C PRO A 305 10.97 -1.81 6.90
N ALA A 306 9.90 -2.55 6.62
CA ALA A 306 9.65 -3.87 7.17
C ALA A 306 9.68 -3.94 8.70
N TYR A 307 10.49 -4.84 9.27
CA TYR A 307 10.67 -4.98 10.71
C TYR A 307 11.07 -3.66 11.40
N PHE A 308 11.84 -2.81 10.70
CA PHE A 308 12.31 -1.52 11.20
C PHE A 308 11.27 -0.39 11.05
N ARG A 309 10.05 -0.68 10.58
CA ARG A 309 8.94 0.28 10.45
C ARG A 309 8.28 0.58 11.80
N MET A 310 9.11 0.93 12.77
CA MET A 310 8.74 1.31 14.13
C MET A 310 9.77 2.28 14.73
N PRO A 311 9.41 3.05 15.77
CA PRO A 311 10.37 3.84 16.53
C PRO A 311 11.35 2.94 17.29
N ILE A 312 12.64 3.19 17.10
CA ILE A 312 13.73 2.48 17.76
C ILE A 312 14.61 3.52 18.47
N SER A 313 14.88 3.31 19.75
CA SER A 313 15.54 4.32 20.62
C SER A 313 16.93 4.72 20.09
N TYR A 314 17.67 3.73 19.57
CA TYR A 314 19.02 3.91 19.04
C TYR A 314 19.09 4.88 17.85
N SER A 315 18.16 4.76 16.89
CA SER A 315 18.12 5.59 15.69
C SER A 315 17.27 6.86 15.85
N ALA A 316 16.35 6.90 16.82
CA ALA A 316 15.49 8.05 17.06
C ALA A 316 16.29 9.35 17.22
N GLN A 317 17.40 9.32 17.95
CA GLN A 317 18.26 10.51 18.14
C GLN A 317 18.86 11.02 16.83
N CYS A 318 19.23 10.13 15.90
CA CYS A 318 19.71 10.51 14.57
C CYS A 318 18.61 11.23 13.77
N HIS A 319 17.38 10.71 13.79
CA HIS A 319 16.25 11.37 13.13
C HIS A 319 15.91 12.71 13.77
N MET A 320 16.01 12.82 15.10
CA MET A 320 15.79 14.08 15.83
C MET A 320 16.80 15.17 15.42
N LEU A 321 18.07 14.81 15.23
CA LEU A 321 19.11 15.75 14.82
C LEU A 321 18.87 16.34 13.43
N GLU A 322 18.18 15.61 12.55
CA GLU A 322 17.74 16.13 11.25
C GLU A 322 16.41 16.88 11.37
N THR A 323 15.39 16.26 11.94
CA THR A 323 14.02 16.81 11.99
C THR A 323 13.89 18.04 12.88
N ARG A 324 14.85 18.34 13.77
CA ARG A 324 14.91 19.62 14.50
C ARG A 324 15.08 20.83 13.57
N TRP A 325 15.53 20.61 12.34
CA TRP A 325 15.68 21.68 11.34
C TRP A 325 14.40 21.94 10.54
N MET A 326 13.35 21.14 10.72
CA MET A 326 12.04 21.42 10.13
C MET A 326 11.43 22.70 10.72
N ASP A 327 10.53 23.35 9.99
CA ASP A 327 9.83 24.55 10.47
C ASP A 327 9.03 24.30 11.77
N ASN A 328 8.68 23.04 12.01
CA ASN A 328 7.92 22.59 13.16
C ASN A 328 8.67 21.48 13.91
N PRO A 329 9.06 21.69 15.18
CA PRO A 329 9.88 20.74 15.94
C PRO A 329 9.11 19.50 16.40
N LYS A 330 7.79 19.43 16.21
CA LYS A 330 6.94 18.36 16.75
C LYS A 330 7.42 16.96 16.40
N VAL A 331 8.00 16.73 15.22
CA VAL A 331 8.50 15.40 14.83
C VAL A 331 9.74 15.02 15.65
N ALA A 332 10.65 15.97 15.89
CA ALA A 332 11.84 15.74 16.72
C ALA A 332 11.42 15.53 18.19
N GLU A 333 10.58 16.41 18.73
CA GLU A 333 10.03 16.29 20.08
C GLU A 333 9.26 14.98 20.25
N GLY A 334 8.38 14.66 19.31
CA GLY A 334 7.53 13.48 19.36
C GLY A 334 8.29 12.17 19.25
N SER A 335 9.39 12.15 18.47
CA SER A 335 10.31 11.00 18.42
C SER A 335 10.88 10.67 19.80
N PHE A 336 11.11 11.68 20.66
CA PHE A 336 11.53 11.49 22.05
C PHE A 336 10.36 11.21 23.00
N LEU A 337 9.28 12.00 22.91
CA LEU A 337 8.13 11.91 23.82
C LEU A 337 7.43 10.55 23.77
N ASN A 338 7.47 9.86 22.63
CA ASN A 338 6.99 8.48 22.56
C ASN A 338 7.78 7.53 23.47
N PHE A 339 9.09 7.70 23.66
CA PHE A 339 9.86 6.88 24.61
C PHE A 339 9.63 7.30 26.07
N VAL A 340 9.54 8.61 26.34
CA VAL A 340 9.21 9.13 27.68
C VAL A 340 7.88 8.58 28.17
N LYS A 341 6.86 8.58 27.31
CA LYS A 341 5.54 8.01 27.62
C LYS A 341 5.59 6.51 27.97
N ASN A 342 6.57 5.80 27.42
CA ASN A 342 6.72 4.35 27.56
C ASN A 342 7.93 3.97 28.44
N GLN A 343 8.42 4.91 29.26
CA GLN A 343 9.55 4.68 30.17
C GLN A 343 9.24 3.56 31.16
N ASN A 344 10.21 2.67 31.39
CA ASN A 344 10.11 1.61 32.37
C ASN A 344 10.15 2.17 33.81
N GLN A 345 9.67 1.40 34.78
CA GLN A 345 9.66 1.81 36.20
C GLN A 345 11.06 2.10 36.76
N ASN A 346 12.10 1.48 36.21
CA ASN A 346 13.51 1.71 36.59
C ASN A 346 14.13 2.93 35.88
N GLY A 347 13.36 3.70 35.10
CA GLY A 347 13.81 4.87 34.36
C GLY A 347 14.44 4.58 32.99
N SER A 348 14.61 3.32 32.59
CA SER A 348 15.13 3.00 31.25
C SER A 348 14.07 3.20 30.16
N TYR A 349 14.51 3.50 28.94
CA TYR A 349 13.63 3.53 27.77
C TYR A 349 13.64 2.17 27.05
N PRO A 350 12.50 1.72 26.50
CA PRO A 350 12.45 0.51 25.69
C PRO A 350 13.22 0.70 24.38
N GLY A 351 13.81 -0.39 23.87
CA GLY A 351 14.56 -0.36 22.61
C GLY A 351 13.67 -0.13 21.40
N ASN A 352 12.44 -0.66 21.41
CA ASN A 352 11.49 -0.58 20.29
C ASN A 352 10.07 -0.29 20.81
N LEU A 353 9.29 0.50 20.05
CA LEU A 353 7.88 0.76 20.34
C LEU A 353 6.98 0.10 19.30
N TYR A 354 6.16 -0.88 19.69
CA TYR A 354 5.20 -1.52 18.75
C TYR A 354 3.83 -0.84 18.80
N PRO A 355 3.03 -0.96 17.72
CA PRO A 355 1.66 -0.44 17.68
C PRO A 355 0.68 -1.11 18.66
N ILE A 356 1.03 -2.29 19.17
CA ILE A 356 0.18 -3.15 19.99
C ILE A 356 0.61 -3.27 21.44
N ASP A 357 1.90 -3.16 21.71
CA ASP A 357 2.48 -3.32 23.03
C ASP A 357 3.92 -2.78 23.06
N ILE A 358 4.55 -2.73 24.22
CA ILE A 358 5.96 -2.43 24.37
C ILE A 358 6.67 -3.73 24.69
N ASP A 359 7.68 -4.10 23.89
CA ASP A 359 8.60 -5.15 24.32
C ASP A 359 9.52 -4.58 25.41
N ARG A 360 9.05 -4.64 26.66
CA ARG A 360 9.75 -4.11 27.84
C ARG A 360 11.07 -4.84 28.14
N LYS A 361 11.29 -6.01 27.51
CA LYS A 361 12.56 -6.74 27.59
C LYS A 361 13.54 -6.29 26.50
N SER A 362 13.04 -5.70 25.42
CA SER A 362 13.90 -5.13 24.38
C SER A 362 14.54 -3.83 24.89
N PHE A 363 15.87 -3.82 24.84
CA PHE A 363 16.68 -2.69 25.22
C PHE A 363 17.82 -2.57 24.21
N TYR A 364 18.02 -1.39 23.67
CA TYR A 364 19.22 -1.03 22.94
C TYR A 364 19.96 0.00 23.80
N HIS A 365 20.99 -0.51 24.49
CA HIS A 365 22.03 0.19 25.27
C HIS A 365 21.66 1.05 26.47
#